data_AF-A0AAU9R4M9-F1
#
_entry.id   AF-A0AAU9R4M9-F1
#
_cell.length_a   1.000
_cell.length_b   1.000
_cell.length_c   1.000
_cell.angle_alpha   90.00
_cell.angle_beta   90.00
_cell.angle_gamma   90.00
#
_symmetry.space_group_name_H-M   'P 1'
#
loop_
_entity.id
_entity.type
_entity.pdbx_description
1 polymer ?
#
loop_
_entity_poly.entity_id
_entity_poly.type
_entity_poly.pdbx_seq_one_letter_code
_entity_poly.pdbx_strand_id
1 'polypeptide(L)'
;MSGEGSKPYATKDDAYAYLRAVKDKFPNDGKKYNDFLIIMNNFKAGRIDRNGCIEEVKELFKGQGDLISGFNIFLPRCLEIADWPNVEGR
;
A
#
# COMPACT_ATOMS: atom_id res chain seq x y z
N MET A 1 22.56 -0.88 23.22
CA MET A 1 22.18 -1.89 22.20
C MET A 1 20.82 -1.49 21.68
N SER A 2 20.77 -0.80 20.55
CA SER A 2 19.51 -0.33 19.98
C SER A 2 18.79 -1.53 19.39
N GLY A 3 17.76 -2.01 20.10
CA GLY A 3 16.84 -3.01 19.57
C GLY A 3 16.10 -2.38 18.41
N GLU A 4 16.55 -2.68 17.19
CA GLU A 4 15.80 -2.41 15.98
C GLU A 4 14.52 -3.23 16.05
N GLY A 5 13.48 -2.69 16.72
CA GLY A 5 12.22 -3.38 16.96
C GLY A 5 11.50 -3.70 15.65
N SER A 6 11.81 -4.85 15.07
CA SER A 6 11.18 -5.37 13.85
C SER A 6 9.67 -5.17 13.97
N LYS A 7 9.08 -4.38 13.06
CA LYS A 7 7.63 -4.35 12.93
C LYS A 7 7.19 -5.81 12.79
N PRO A 8 6.20 -6.28 13.57
CA PRO A 8 5.68 -7.62 13.38
C PRO A 8 5.29 -7.76 11.90
N TYR A 9 5.74 -8.83 11.26
CA TYR A 9 5.38 -9.08 9.86
C TYR A 9 3.86 -9.09 9.76
N ALA A 10 3.32 -8.33 8.81
CA ALA A 10 1.89 -8.30 8.57
C ALA A 10 1.37 -9.73 8.35
N THR A 11 0.32 -10.07 9.10
CA THR A 11 -0.31 -11.39 9.04
C THR A 11 -1.32 -11.46 7.89
N LYS A 12 -1.84 -12.66 7.62
CA LYS A 12 -2.95 -12.81 6.66
C LYS A 12 -4.18 -12.01 7.10
N ASP A 13 -4.43 -11.94 8.40
CA ASP A 13 -5.56 -11.18 8.96
C ASP A 13 -5.43 -9.68 8.65
N ASP A 14 -4.23 -9.12 8.84
CA ASP A 14 -3.92 -7.73 8.47
C ASP A 14 -4.17 -7.48 6.98
N ALA A 15 -3.79 -8.42 6.12
CA ALA A 15 -4.04 -8.33 4.68
C ALA A 15 -5.54 -8.30 4.35
N TYR A 16 -6.36 -9.14 4.99
CA TYR A 16 -7.81 -9.13 4.81
C TYR A 16 -8.44 -7.84 5.34
N ALA A 17 -7.98 -7.34 6.50
CA ALA A 17 -8.42 -6.08 7.06
C ALA A 17 -8.11 -4.90 6.12
N TYR A 18 -6.91 -4.87 5.53
CA TYR A 18 -6.51 -3.85 4.57
C TYR A 18 -7.35 -3.90 3.28
N LEU A 19 -7.58 -5.08 2.72
CA LEU A 19 -8.46 -5.25 1.56
C LEU A 19 -9.89 -4.75 1.84
N ARG A 20 -10.40 -4.99 3.05
CA ARG A 20 -11.69 -4.47 3.48
C ARG A 20 -11.69 -2.94 3.56
N ALA A 21 -10.64 -2.35 4.11
CA ALA A 21 -10.50 -0.89 4.21
C ALA A 21 -10.45 -0.22 2.82
N VAL A 22 -9.72 -0.81 1.86
CA VAL A 22 -9.71 -0.32 0.46
C VAL A 22 -11.12 -0.40 -0.15
N LYS A 23 -11.82 -1.51 0.05
CA LYS A 23 -13.20 -1.68 -0.46
C LYS A 23 -14.19 -0.71 0.18
N ASP A 24 -14.05 -0.45 1.49
CA ASP A 24 -14.91 0.46 2.24
C ASP A 24 -14.68 1.94 1.89
N LYS A 25 -13.42 2.31 1.59
CA LYS A 25 -13.08 3.66 1.10
C LYS A 25 -13.63 3.94 -0.29
N PHE A 26 -13.84 2.91 -1.12
CA PHE A 26 -14.32 3.04 -2.49
C PHE A 26 -15.60 2.22 -2.73
N PRO A 27 -16.70 2.47 -1.99
CA PRO A 27 -17.89 1.63 -2.05
C PRO A 27 -18.63 1.75 -3.39
N ASN A 28 -18.47 2.90 -4.06
CA ASN A 28 -19.05 3.19 -5.38
C ASN A 28 -18.04 3.05 -6.53
N ASP A 29 -16.77 2.77 -6.21
CA ASP A 29 -15.67 2.77 -7.18
C ASP A 29 -14.91 1.44 -7.14
N GLY A 30 -15.62 0.39 -7.55
CA GLY A 30 -15.08 -0.98 -7.63
C GLY A 30 -13.88 -1.09 -8.57
N LYS A 31 -13.68 -0.11 -9.46
CA LYS A 31 -12.51 -0.05 -10.35
C LYS A 31 -11.23 0.11 -9.54
N LYS A 32 -11.19 0.98 -8.52
CA LYS A 32 -9.99 1.15 -7.68
C LYS A 32 -9.60 -0.11 -6.93
N TYR A 33 -10.57 -0.84 -6.39
CA TYR A 33 -10.31 -2.13 -5.76
C TYR A 33 -9.75 -3.14 -6.78
N ASN A 34 -10.34 -3.20 -7.98
CA ASN A 34 -9.86 -4.09 -9.03
C ASN A 34 -8.45 -3.73 -9.53
N ASP A 35 -8.17 -2.44 -9.72
CA ASP A 35 -6.84 -1.95 -10.12
C ASP A 35 -5.79 -2.31 -9.06
N PHE A 36 -6.11 -2.22 -7.76
CA PHE A 36 -5.22 -2.69 -6.70
C PHE A 36 -4.89 -4.18 -6.83
N LEU A 37 -5.90 -5.02 -7.09
CA LEU A 37 -5.68 -6.45 -7.31
C LEU A 37 -4.81 -6.73 -8.54
N ILE A 38 -4.96 -5.95 -9.61
CA ILE A 38 -4.12 -6.06 -10.81
C ILE A 38 -2.66 -5.76 -10.47
N ILE A 39 -2.39 -4.68 -9.72
CA ILE A 39 -1.03 -4.32 -9.29
C ILE A 39 -0.42 -5.45 -8.45
N MET A 40 -1.15 -5.96 -7.46
CA MET A 40 -0.70 -7.07 -6.62
C MET A 40 -0.45 -8.35 -7.43
N ASN A 41 -1.27 -8.62 -8.45
CA ASN A 41 -1.08 -9.75 -9.34
C ASN A 41 0.15 -9.57 -10.24
N ASN A 42 0.37 -8.38 -10.79
CA ASN A 42 1.55 -8.06 -11.59
C ASN A 42 2.83 -8.21 -10.76
N PHE A 43 2.81 -7.79 -9.50
CA PHE A 43 3.92 -7.99 -8.57
C PHE A 43 4.16 -9.48 -8.28
N LYS A 44 3.11 -10.26 -7.99
CA LYS A 44 3.22 -11.72 -7.81
C LYS A 44 3.72 -12.46 -9.05
N ALA A 45 3.32 -11.99 -10.23
CA ALA A 45 3.74 -12.54 -11.52
C ALA A 45 5.16 -12.11 -11.93
N GLY A 46 5.82 -11.24 -11.16
CA GLY A 46 7.14 -10.70 -11.48
C GLY A 46 7.15 -9.76 -12.69
N ARG A 47 5.99 -9.20 -13.07
CA ARG A 47 5.89 -8.21 -14.17
C ARG A 47 6.33 -6.82 -13.74
N ILE A 48 6.18 -6.51 -12.46
CA ILE A 48 6.65 -5.27 -11.85
C ILE A 48 7.49 -5.64 -10.62
N ASP A 49 8.58 -4.92 -10.43
CA ASP A 49 9.42 -5.05 -9.25
C ASP A 49 8.80 -4.34 -8.04
N ARG A 50 9.45 -4.48 -6.89
CA ARG A 50 9.04 -3.85 -5.63
C ARG A 50 8.79 -2.35 -5.78
N ASN A 51 9.68 -1.62 -6.45
CA ASN A 51 9.54 -0.17 -6.62
C ASN A 51 8.33 0.18 -7.50
N GLY A 52 8.14 -0.54 -8.61
CA GLY A 52 6.98 -0.35 -9.49
C GLY A 52 5.66 -0.64 -8.77
N CYS A 53 5.62 -1.68 -7.92
CA CYS A 53 4.45 -1.95 -7.07
C CYS A 53 4.15 -0.79 -6.12
N ILE A 54 5.17 -0.22 -5.48
CA ILE A 54 5.01 0.94 -4.58
C ILE A 54 4.50 2.17 -5.35
N GLU A 55 5.08 2.49 -6.50
CA GLU A 55 4.68 3.65 -7.32
C GLU A 55 3.23 3.53 -7.82
N GLU A 56 2.84 2.35 -8.32
CA GLU A 56 1.48 2.09 -8.78
C GLU A 56 0.46 2.20 -7.63
N VAL A 57 0.79 1.68 -6.44
CA VAL A 57 -0.07 1.82 -5.24
C VAL A 57 -0.18 3.28 -4.79
N LYS A 58 0.92 4.05 -4.88
CA LYS A 58 0.92 5.49 -4.58
C LYS A 58 -0.02 6.25 -5.49
N GLU A 59 0.07 6.02 -6.79
CA GLU A 59 -0.77 6.70 -7.78
C GLU A 59 -2.24 6.28 -7.65
N LEU A 60 -2.51 4.99 -7.42
CA LEU A 60 -3.87 4.48 -7.25
C LEU A 60 -4.60 5.10 -6.04
N PHE A 61 -3.88 5.25 -4.93
CA PHE A 61 -4.38 5.82 -3.68
C PHE A 61 -3.95 7.27 -3.46
N LYS A 62 -3.65 7.99 -4.54
CA LYS A 62 -3.29 9.40 -4.47
C LYS A 62 -4.38 10.21 -3.78
N GLY A 63 -3.98 10.97 -2.75
CA GLY A 63 -4.89 11.73 -1.90
C GLY A 63 -5.62 10.91 -0.83
N GLN A 64 -5.33 9.61 -0.67
CA GLN A 64 -5.87 8.74 0.38
C GLN A 64 -4.74 8.25 1.30
N GLY A 65 -4.24 9.16 2.14
CA GLY A 65 -3.13 8.88 3.06
C GLY A 65 -3.37 7.68 3.99
N ASP A 66 -4.62 7.46 4.43
CA ASP A 66 -4.99 6.33 5.28
C ASP A 66 -4.64 4.96 4.63
N LEU A 67 -4.88 4.84 3.32
CA LEU A 67 -4.61 3.60 2.59
C LEU A 67 -3.10 3.41 2.37
N ILE A 68 -2.38 4.49 2.04
CA ILE A 68 -0.91 4.45 1.93
C ILE A 68 -0.27 4.02 3.25
N SER A 69 -0.70 4.60 4.37
CA SER A 69 -0.23 4.22 5.70
C SER A 69 -0.57 2.78 6.06
N GLY A 70 -1.77 2.32 5.68
CA GLY A 70 -2.14 0.90 5.81
C GLY A 70 -1.26 -0.02 4.96
N PHE A 71 -0.81 0.40 3.78
CA PHE A 71 0.09 -0.39 2.95
C PHE A 71 1.51 -0.49 3.55
N ASN A 72 1.98 0.57 4.23
CA ASN A 72 3.29 0.60 4.88
C ASN A 72 3.48 -0.46 5.98
N ILE A 73 2.41 -1.06 6.51
CA ILE A 73 2.51 -2.16 7.48
C ILE A 73 3.00 -3.46 6.81
N PHE A 74 2.78 -3.61 5.50
CA PHE A 74 3.25 -4.76 4.71
C PHE A 74 4.67 -4.58 4.18
N LEU A 75 5.24 -3.39 4.34
CA LEU A 75 6.61 -3.07 3.93
C LEU A 75 7.54 -3.12 5.15
N PRO A 76 8.75 -3.66 5.02
CA PRO A 76 9.75 -3.54 6.07
C PRO A 76 10.12 -2.05 6.27
N ARG A 77 10.59 -1.68 7.46
CA ARG A 77 10.83 -0.27 7.84
C ARG A 77 11.77 0.51 6.89
N CYS A 78 12.71 -0.17 6.24
CA CYS A 78 13.60 0.45 5.25
C CYS A 78 12.92 0.82 3.92
N LEU A 79 11.65 0.45 3.74
CA LEU A 79 10.88 0.61 2.50
C LEU A 79 9.54 1.29 2.73
N GLU A 80 9.31 1.87 3.91
CA GLU A 80 8.10 2.66 4.14
C GLU A 80 7.99 3.78 3.11
N ILE A 81 6.76 3.98 2.61
CA ILE A 81 6.39 5.16 1.85
C ILE A 81 6.37 6.33 2.84
N ALA A 82 7.56 6.85 3.17
CA ALA A 82 7.77 7.98 4.08
C ALA A 82 7.77 9.32 3.31
N ASP A 83 8.21 9.30 2.05
CA ASP A 83 8.16 10.44 1.13
C ASP A 83 6.83 10.44 0.36
N TRP A 84 5.73 10.67 1.08
CA TRP A 84 4.59 11.32 0.47
C TRP A 84 4.87 12.82 0.55
N PRO A 85 5.33 13.50 -0.51
CA PRO A 85 5.29 14.95 -0.48
C PRO A 85 3.83 15.31 -0.25
N ASN A 86 3.55 15.98 0.86
CA ASN A 86 2.37 16.82 0.92
C ASN A 86 2.30 17.51 -0.44
N VAL A 87 1.18 17.34 -1.13
CA VAL A 87 0.83 18.18 -2.26
C VAL A 87 0.61 19.59 -1.71
N GLU A 88 1.69 20.23 -1.26
CA GLU A 88 1.75 21.67 -1.10
C GLU A 88 1.58 22.23 -2.50
N GLY A 89 0.48 22.97 -2.65
CA GLY A 89 0.07 23.50 -3.93
C GLY A 89 1.18 24.25 -4.63
N ARG A 90 1.32 23.96 -5.92
CA ARG A 90 1.44 24.95 -6.98
C ARG A 90 0.68 24.47 -8.20
#